data_AF-A0A967GYA4-F1
#
_entry.id   AF-A0A967GYA4-F1
#
_cell.length_a   1.000
_cell.length_b   1.000
_cell.length_c   1.000
_cell.angle_alpha   90.00
_cell.angle_beta   90.00
_cell.angle_gamma   90.00
#
_symmetry.space_group_name_H-M   'P 1'
#
loop_
_entity.id
_entity.type
_entity.pdbx_description
1 polymer ?
#
loop_
_entity_poly.entity_id
_entity_poly.type
_entity_poly.pdbx_seq_one_letter_code
_entity_poly.pdbx_strand_id
1 'polypeptide(L)'
;MVFAEAGDRETAAILDRIYRDEIGHVHYGLTWFRRWKEQAEESDWKVFCSRLEQPLSAARAKGRFSFNEEGRQEAGLDEDFIQ
;
A
#
# COMPACT_ATOMS: atom_id res chain seq x y z
N MET A 1 -17.75 1.85 6.20
CA MET A 1 -16.67 1.55 7.17
C MET A 1 -17.33 0.93 8.39
N VAL A 2 -17.00 -0.32 8.73
CA VAL A 2 -17.76 -1.17 9.67
C VAL A 2 -18.07 -0.50 11.01
N PHE A 3 -17.16 0.33 11.54
CA PHE A 3 -17.39 1.05 12.80
C PHE A 3 -18.50 2.11 12.72
N ALA A 4 -18.60 2.84 11.60
CA ALA A 4 -19.67 3.81 11.39
C ALA A 4 -21.04 3.11 11.28
N GLU A 5 -21.08 1.95 10.62
CA GLU A 5 -22.26 1.10 10.50
C GLU A 5 -22.69 0.50 11.85
N ALA A 6 -21.73 0.23 12.74
CA ALA A 6 -21.97 -0.20 14.11
C ALA A 6 -22.31 0.95 15.09
N GLY A 7 -22.34 2.21 14.62
CA GLY A 7 -22.67 3.39 15.42
C GLY A 7 -21.48 4.07 16.12
N ASP A 8 -20.27 3.52 16.00
CA ASP A 8 -19.04 4.11 16.53
C ASP A 8 -18.41 5.08 15.52
N ARG A 9 -18.94 6.30 15.51
CA ARG A 9 -18.49 7.37 14.60
C ARG A 9 -17.13 7.95 14.98
N GLU A 10 -16.76 7.91 16.25
CA GLU A 10 -15.49 8.46 16.72
C GLU A 10 -14.31 7.61 16.22
N THR A 11 -14.38 6.29 16.44
CA THR A 11 -13.38 5.35 15.92
C THR A 11 -13.34 5.40 14.40
N ALA A 12 -14.50 5.52 13.75
CA ALA A 12 -14.55 5.63 12.29
C ALA A 12 -13.82 6.88 11.77
N ALA A 13 -13.98 8.03 12.42
CA ALA A 13 -13.29 9.25 12.01
C ALA A 13 -11.77 9.18 12.20
N ILE A 14 -11.31 8.55 13.29
CA ILE A 14 -9.88 8.35 13.56
C ILE A 14 -9.27 7.43 12.50
N LEU A 15 -9.92 6.32 12.19
CA LEU A 15 -9.44 5.36 11.19
C LEU A 15 -9.47 5.94 9.77
N ASP A 16 -10.45 6.78 9.41
CA ASP A 16 -10.46 7.49 8.12
C ASP A 16 -9.27 8.44 7.98
N ARG A 17 -8.91 9.15 9.06
CA ARG A 17 -7.72 10.00 9.08
C ARG A 17 -6.45 9.19 8.89
N ILE A 18 -6.28 8.12 9.66
CA ILE A 18 -5.13 7.22 9.54
C ILE A 18 -5.04 6.66 8.11
N TYR A 19 -6.17 6.24 7.54
CA TYR A 19 -6.21 5.70 6.19
C TYR A 19 -5.65 6.68 5.14
N ARG A 20 -6.06 7.95 5.19
CA ARG A 20 -5.54 9.00 4.29
C ARG A 20 -4.06 9.28 4.50
N ASP A 21 -3.61 9.30 5.75
CA ASP A 21 -2.20 9.49 6.10
C ASP A 21 -1.35 8.34 5.51
N GLU A 22 -1.84 7.09 5.62
CA GLU A 22 -1.16 5.92 5.08
C GLU A 22 -1.07 5.89 3.55
N ILE A 23 -2.07 6.42 2.82
CA ILE A 23 -1.96 6.61 1.36
C ILE A 23 -0.76 7.52 1.03
N GLY A 24 -0.63 8.63 1.75
CA GLY A 24 0.50 9.55 1.61
C GLY A 24 1.84 8.92 1.96
N HIS A 25 1.90 8.13 3.04
CA HIS A 25 3.10 7.40 3.44
C HIS A 25 3.56 6.40 2.37
N VAL A 26 2.63 5.63 1.80
CA VAL A 26 2.95 4.67 0.73
C VAL A 26 3.46 5.40 -0.52
N HIS A 27 2.80 6.49 -0.92
CA HIS A 27 3.25 7.31 -2.05
C HIS A 27 4.68 7.85 -1.87
N TYR A 28 4.98 8.34 -0.66
CA TYR A 28 6.30 8.84 -0.32
C TYR A 28 7.36 7.73 -0.38
N GLY A 29 7.06 6.56 0.20
CA GLY A 29 7.93 5.39 0.12
C GLY A 29 8.19 4.94 -1.31
N LEU A 30 7.14 4.91 -2.14
CA LEU A 30 7.24 4.55 -3.56
C LEU A 30 8.11 5.55 -4.35
N THR A 31 7.99 6.84 -4.05
CA THR A 31 8.82 7.89 -4.67
C THR A 31 10.30 7.64 -4.43
N TRP A 32 10.70 7.32 -3.19
CA TRP A 32 12.09 7.00 -2.87
C TRP A 32 12.55 5.66 -3.42
N PHE A 33 11.67 4.65 -3.37
CA PHE A 33 11.93 3.34 -3.98
C PHE A 33 12.29 3.48 -5.47
N ARG A 34 11.50 4.23 -6.22
CA ARG A 34 11.74 4.52 -7.65
C ARG A 34 13.03 5.29 -7.87
N ARG A 35 13.38 6.23 -6.99
CA ARG A 35 14.65 6.99 -7.07
C ARG A 35 15.89 6.13 -6.82
N TRP A 36 15.80 5.14 -5.93
CA TRP A 36 16.90 4.22 -5.61
C TRP A 36 16.94 2.97 -6.48
N LYS A 37 15.93 2.76 -7.32
CA LYS A 37 15.98 1.76 -8.39
C LYS A 37 16.98 2.26 -9.44
N GLU A 38 18.17 1.65 -9.47
CA GLU A 38 19.28 2.04 -10.36
C GLU A 38 18.93 1.98 -11.86
N GLN A 39 17.95 1.16 -12.25
CA GLN A 39 17.52 0.98 -13.63
C GLN A 39 16.06 1.41 -13.83
N ALA A 40 15.85 2.43 -14.65
CA ALA A 40 14.52 2.98 -14.93
C ALA A 40 13.59 1.99 -15.68
N GLU A 41 14.14 1.05 -16.46
CA GLU A 41 13.37 0.13 -17.31
C GLU A 41 12.89 -1.14 -16.59
N GLU A 42 13.32 -1.40 -15.36
CA GLU A 42 12.83 -2.57 -14.61
C GLU A 42 11.46 -2.30 -13.98
N SER A 43 10.54 -3.28 -14.02
CA SER A 43 9.24 -3.19 -13.31
C SER A 43 9.47 -2.98 -11.80
N ASP A 44 8.69 -2.06 -11.22
CA ASP A 44 8.79 -1.77 -9.78
C ASP A 44 8.50 -3.02 -8.94
N TRP A 45 7.52 -3.83 -9.35
CA TRP A 45 7.15 -5.07 -8.68
C TRP A 45 8.29 -6.10 -8.65
N LYS A 46 8.97 -6.28 -9.79
CA LYS A 46 10.08 -7.24 -9.91
C LYS A 46 11.23 -6.87 -8.98
N VAL A 47 11.61 -5.60 -8.97
CA VAL A 47 12.66 -5.07 -8.10
C VAL A 47 12.27 -5.13 -6.63
N PHE A 48 10.99 -4.88 -6.33
CA PHE A 48 10.47 -5.00 -4.97
C PHE A 48 10.61 -6.45 -4.47
N CYS A 49 10.15 -7.42 -5.26
CA CYS A 49 10.22 -8.84 -4.88
C CYS A 49 11.66 -9.34 -4.74
N SER A 50 12.60 -8.90 -5.60
CA SER A 50 14.00 -9.33 -5.51
C SER A 50 14.74 -8.80 -4.28
N ARG A 51 14.23 -7.73 -3.65
CA ARG A 51 14.82 -7.12 -2.45
C ARG A 51 14.24 -7.65 -1.14
N LEU A 52 13.23 -8.52 -1.20
CA LEU A 52 12.67 -9.15 -0.01
C LEU A 52 13.53 -10.35 0.41
N GLU A 53 14.25 -10.19 1.52
CA GLU A 53 14.98 -11.29 2.14
C GLU A 53 14.04 -12.23 2.89
N GLN A 54 14.35 -13.53 2.88
CA GLN A 54 13.57 -14.51 3.61
C GLN A 54 13.56 -14.20 5.13
N PRO A 55 12.41 -14.31 5.82
CA PRO A 55 11.13 -14.91 5.40
C PRO A 55 10.09 -13.88 4.91
N LEU A 56 10.52 -12.69 4.47
CA LEU A 56 9.63 -11.68 3.94
C LEU A 56 9.22 -12.02 2.50
N SER A 57 7.95 -11.79 2.19
CA SER A 57 7.42 -11.92 0.85
C SER A 57 6.27 -10.93 0.67
N ALA A 58 6.01 -10.55 -0.58
CA ALA A 58 4.91 -9.64 -0.91
C ALA A 58 3.54 -10.19 -0.51
N ALA A 59 3.42 -11.51 -0.27
CA ALA A 59 2.20 -12.12 0.27
C ALA A 59 1.80 -11.56 1.65
N ARG A 60 2.75 -11.02 2.44
CA ARG A 60 2.45 -10.33 3.70
C ARG A 60 1.69 -9.01 3.51
N ALA A 61 1.70 -8.42 2.31
CA ALA A 61 0.96 -7.20 2.00
C ALA A 61 -0.53 -7.44 1.72
N LYS A 62 -1.00 -8.70 1.81
CA LYS A 62 -2.43 -9.03 1.73
C LYS A 62 -3.10 -8.78 3.08
N GLY A 63 -3.98 -7.77 3.13
CA GLY A 63 -4.88 -7.56 4.25
C GLY A 63 -5.77 -8.80 4.47
N ARG A 64 -6.09 -9.09 5.73
CA ARG A 64 -6.78 -10.34 6.13
C ARG A 64 -8.23 -10.45 5.66
N PHE A 65 -8.87 -9.34 5.27
CA PHE A 65 -10.32 -9.26 5.06
C PHE A 65 -10.72 -8.65 3.71
N SER A 66 -10.07 -7.57 3.27
CA SER A 66 -10.34 -6.94 1.99
C SER A 66 -9.06 -6.45 1.33
N PHE A 67 -9.01 -6.58 0.01
CA PHE A 67 -7.97 -5.99 -0.80
C PHE A 67 -8.38 -4.55 -1.13
N ASN A 68 -7.60 -3.57 -0.66
CA ASN A 68 -7.86 -2.16 -0.94
C ASN A 68 -7.16 -1.75 -2.24
N GLU A 69 -7.86 -1.91 -3.36
CA GLU A 69 -7.38 -1.52 -4.69
C GLU A 69 -7.33 0.01 -4.84
N GLU A 70 -8.40 0.71 -4.45
CA GLU A 70 -8.53 2.17 -4.58
C GLU A 70 -7.38 2.90 -3.87
N GLY A 71 -7.10 2.57 -2.61
CA GLY A 71 -6.00 3.21 -1.86
C GLY A 71 -4.61 2.93 -2.44
N ARG A 72 -4.41 1.82 -3.15
CA ARG A 72 -3.14 1.51 -3.83
C ARG A 72 -2.99 2.34 -5.09
N GLN A 73 -4.07 2.50 -5.86
CA GLN A 73 -4.12 3.38 -7.03
C GLN A 73 -3.88 4.84 -6.62
N GLU A 74 -4.52 5.31 -5.55
CA GLU A 74 -4.31 6.65 -5.01
C GLU A 74 -2.87 6.88 -4.54
N ALA A 75 -2.23 5.86 -3.94
CA ALA A 75 -0.82 5.92 -3.57
C ALA A 75 0.14 5.93 -4.79
N GLY A 76 -0.35 5.59 -5.98
CA GLY A 76 0.42 5.59 -7.24
C GLY A 76 1.18 4.30 -7.52
N LEU A 77 0.79 3.19 -6.87
CA LEU A 77 1.27 1.85 -7.20
C LEU A 77 0.80 1.45 -8.60
N ASP A 78 1.65 0.72 -9.33
CA ASP A 78 1.30 0.22 -10.66
C ASP A 78 0.36 -1.00 -10.60
N GLU A 79 -0.13 -1.42 -11.77
CA GLU A 79 -1.03 -2.57 -11.88
C GLU A 79 -0.37 -3.87 -11.40
N ASP A 80 0.96 -4.02 -11.55
CA ASP A 80 1.69 -5.21 -11.09
C ASP A 80 1.64 -5.37 -9.55
N PHE A 81 1.48 -4.28 -8.79
CA PHE A 81 1.24 -4.31 -7.34
C PHE A 81 -0.21 -4.57 -6.94
N ILE A 82 -1.15 -4.44 -7.88
CA ILE A 82 -2.59 -4.44 -7.64
C ILE A 82 -3.23 -5.78 -8.05
N GLN A 83 -2.76 -6.41 -9.13
CA GLN A 83 -3.34 -7.63 -9.72
C GLN A 83 -2.80 -8.95 -9.15
#